data_AF-A0A7S1AIV1-F1
#
_entry.id   AF-A0A7S1AIV1-F1
#
_cell.length_a   1.000
_cell.length_b   1.000
_cell.length_c   1.000
_cell.angle_alpha   90.00
_cell.angle_beta   90.00
_cell.angle_gamma   90.00
#
_symmetry.space_group_name_H-M   'P 1'
#
loop_
_entity.id
_entity.type
_entity.pdbx_description
1 polymer ?
#
loop_
_entity_poly.entity_id
_entity_poly.type
_entity_poly.pdbx_seq_one_letter_code
_entity_poly.pdbx_strand_id
1 'polypeptide(L)'
;VFCSVVLPFVNQIHNMKTFFALVFVHVCGLKRGETPIRWKRVCGTFPTTLQKETRTCAVVSGSPVLLNASHGREIDAADTVIRFNLHPTEGFEADVGERESVRVVNEKVMRWWLNDEHLNGFYPESTYWLSCTLCGAGSLHSMDQAGFSRLARDLTAKFPGTRFFNLEETGVQSKAVDLLHSFYGDFKMRAGLTTGAVGIFAALPVCSEVFLYGFSASTSRNASDYTEYFSTLPAGGRDGGDHLVHHGSFLFETDFWRRLAVTPHQDIDRTNVAMIPGTSMCKVM
;
A
#
# COMPACT_ATOMS: atom_id res chain seq x y z
N VAL A 1 -1.14 -15.38 -20.11
CA VAL A 1 -1.40 -14.09 -20.78
C VAL A 1 -0.77 -12.92 -20.01
N PHE A 2 -0.91 -12.79 -18.68
CA PHE A 2 -0.20 -11.74 -17.89
C PHE A 2 1.34 -11.79 -18.03
N CYS A 3 1.93 -12.99 -17.99
CA CYS A 3 3.38 -13.18 -18.27
C CYS A 3 3.83 -12.86 -19.70
N SER A 4 2.89 -12.55 -20.60
CA SER A 4 3.13 -12.38 -22.05
C SER A 4 2.86 -10.97 -22.53
N VAL A 5 2.21 -10.10 -21.72
CA VAL A 5 1.82 -8.74 -22.14
C VAL A 5 2.88 -7.69 -21.76
N VAL A 6 3.94 -8.07 -21.03
CA VAL A 6 5.11 -7.20 -20.76
C VAL A 6 6.19 -7.42 -21.83
N LEU A 7 5.82 -7.30 -23.11
CA LEU A 7 6.68 -7.68 -24.25
C LEU A 7 7.91 -6.78 -24.54
N PRO A 8 8.10 -5.56 -24.00
CA PRO A 8 9.38 -4.86 -24.19
C PRO A 8 10.50 -5.27 -23.21
N PHE A 9 10.22 -6.09 -22.18
CA PHE A 9 11.14 -6.24 -21.04
C PHE A 9 11.39 -7.69 -20.60
N VAL A 10 11.79 -8.55 -21.54
CA VAL A 10 12.00 -9.99 -21.31
C VAL A 10 12.93 -10.31 -20.12
N ASN A 11 13.99 -9.51 -19.90
CA ASN A 11 14.88 -9.67 -18.73
C ASN A 11 14.26 -9.16 -17.42
N GLN A 12 13.39 -8.15 -17.47
CA GLN A 12 12.74 -7.59 -16.27
C GLN A 12 11.55 -8.45 -15.81
N ILE A 13 10.93 -9.21 -16.73
CA ILE A 13 9.89 -10.20 -16.42
C ILE A 13 10.40 -11.30 -15.49
N HIS A 14 11.67 -11.72 -15.61
CA HIS A 14 12.24 -12.73 -14.73
C HIS A 14 12.35 -12.22 -13.28
N ASN A 15 12.79 -10.97 -13.10
CA ASN A 15 12.86 -10.32 -11.78
C ASN A 15 11.47 -10.12 -11.16
N MET A 16 10.48 -9.71 -11.96
CA MET A 16 9.10 -9.60 -11.50
C MET A 16 8.51 -10.96 -11.10
N LYS A 17 8.68 -12.01 -11.92
CA LYS A 17 8.20 -13.36 -11.60
C LYS A 17 8.82 -13.90 -10.31
N THR A 18 10.13 -13.73 -10.14
CA THR A 18 10.84 -14.12 -8.93
C THR A 18 10.38 -13.32 -7.71
N PHE A 19 10.23 -12.00 -7.85
CA PHE A 19 9.68 -11.13 -6.80
C PHE A 19 8.28 -11.59 -6.37
N PHE A 20 7.36 -11.75 -7.32
CA PHE A 20 5.99 -12.15 -7.02
C PHE A 20 5.88 -13.56 -6.47
N ALA A 21 6.71 -14.51 -6.94
CA ALA A 21 6.79 -15.84 -6.33
C ALA A 21 7.31 -15.79 -4.89
N LEU A 22 8.36 -15.01 -4.61
CA LEU A 22 8.93 -14.86 -3.27
C LEU A 22 8.02 -14.11 -2.29
N VAL A 23 7.30 -13.09 -2.76
CA VAL A 23 6.28 -12.38 -1.98
C VAL A 23 5.09 -13.30 -1.73
N PHE A 24 4.58 -14.01 -2.74
CA PHE A 24 3.47 -14.95 -2.59
C PHE A 24 3.81 -16.10 -1.62
N VAL A 25 5.02 -16.66 -1.67
CA VAL A 25 5.46 -17.70 -0.73
C VAL A 25 5.58 -17.19 0.72
N HIS A 26 5.91 -15.91 0.95
CA HIS A 26 6.04 -15.39 2.32
C HIS A 26 4.75 -14.76 2.85
N VAL A 27 3.91 -14.21 1.96
CA VAL A 27 2.60 -13.63 2.30
C VAL A 27 1.54 -14.74 2.43
N CYS A 28 1.58 -15.77 1.57
CA CYS A 28 0.62 -16.88 1.54
C CYS A 28 1.19 -18.29 1.78
N GLY A 29 2.50 -18.50 1.82
CA GLY A 29 3.08 -19.84 1.98
C GLY A 29 3.24 -20.29 3.43
N LEU A 30 2.89 -21.56 3.66
CA LEU A 30 3.12 -22.33 4.88
C LEU A 30 4.62 -22.56 5.11
N LYS A 31 5.21 -22.02 6.18
CA LYS A 31 6.41 -22.67 6.74
C LYS A 31 5.98 -23.97 7.41
N ARG A 32 6.55 -25.09 6.95
CA ARG A 32 6.36 -26.42 7.57
C ARG A 32 7.16 -26.45 8.87
N GLY A 33 6.48 -26.42 10.03
CA GLY A 33 7.10 -26.77 11.32
C GLY A 33 7.09 -25.73 12.46
N GLU A 34 6.44 -24.57 12.32
CA GLU A 34 6.35 -23.61 13.44
C GLU A 34 5.04 -23.78 14.25
N THR A 35 5.16 -23.82 15.58
CA THR A 35 4.07 -24.08 16.53
C THR A 35 3.05 -22.93 16.59
N PRO A 36 1.75 -23.24 16.81
CA PRO A 36 0.67 -22.27 16.62
C PRO A 36 0.47 -21.38 17.85
N ILE A 37 1.24 -20.30 17.95
CA ILE A 37 0.83 -19.14 18.77
C ILE A 37 0.02 -18.23 17.84
N ARG A 38 -1.29 -18.42 17.79
CA ARG A 38 -2.36 -17.45 17.43
C ARG A 38 -2.09 -16.34 16.37
N TRP A 39 -1.23 -16.55 15.37
CA TRP A 39 -1.04 -15.67 14.21
C TRP A 39 -1.71 -16.31 12.98
N LYS A 40 -2.97 -15.94 12.69
CA LYS A 40 -3.58 -16.32 11.41
C LYS A 40 -2.80 -15.62 10.30
N ARG A 41 -2.22 -16.41 9.40
CA ARG A 41 -1.55 -15.99 8.15
C ARG A 41 -2.35 -14.89 7.45
N VAL A 42 -1.69 -13.98 6.75
CA VAL A 42 -2.32 -12.92 5.92
C VAL A 42 -3.35 -13.50 4.93
N CYS A 43 -3.18 -14.76 4.51
CA CYS A 43 -4.11 -15.45 3.60
C CYS A 43 -5.22 -16.26 4.33
N GLY A 44 -5.16 -16.39 5.66
CA GLY A 44 -6.16 -17.07 6.50
C GLY A 44 -7.24 -16.16 7.09
N THR A 45 -7.25 -14.88 6.71
CA THR A 45 -8.14 -13.83 7.24
C THR A 45 -9.17 -13.34 6.25
N PHE A 46 -9.15 -13.90 5.05
CA PHE A 46 -10.24 -13.76 4.08
C PHE A 46 -11.10 -15.02 4.11
N PRO A 47 -12.44 -14.92 4.05
CA PRO A 47 -13.34 -16.07 4.13
C PRO A 47 -12.88 -17.16 3.14
N THR A 48 -12.55 -18.32 3.69
CA THR A 48 -11.95 -19.49 3.02
C THR A 48 -12.87 -20.14 1.98
N THR A 49 -14.01 -19.53 1.66
CA THR A 49 -15.02 -20.09 0.76
C THR A 49 -14.91 -19.63 -0.69
N LEU A 50 -13.93 -18.81 -1.06
CA LEU A 50 -13.51 -18.62 -2.46
C LEU A 50 -12.01 -18.31 -2.49
N GLN A 51 -11.21 -19.26 -2.97
CA GLN A 51 -9.94 -18.96 -3.62
C GLN A 51 -10.25 -18.03 -4.79
N LYS A 52 -10.16 -16.71 -4.58
CA LYS A 52 -10.87 -15.71 -5.39
C LYS A 52 -9.99 -15.27 -6.57
N GLU A 53 -10.07 -16.00 -7.68
CA GLU A 53 -9.49 -15.61 -8.98
C GLU A 53 -10.06 -14.27 -9.52
N THR A 54 -11.03 -13.65 -8.83
CA THR A 54 -11.80 -12.47 -9.28
C THR A 54 -11.82 -11.30 -8.30
N ARG A 55 -10.98 -11.28 -7.26
CA ARG A 55 -11.01 -10.22 -6.23
C ARG A 55 -10.53 -8.86 -6.74
N THR A 56 -11.40 -7.86 -6.79
CA THR A 56 -11.03 -6.48 -7.11
C THR A 56 -10.64 -5.69 -5.86
N CYS A 57 -9.56 -4.91 -5.96
CA CYS A 57 -9.08 -4.06 -4.88
C CYS A 57 -8.97 -2.61 -5.37
N ALA A 58 -9.62 -1.69 -4.67
CA ALA A 58 -9.42 -0.26 -4.82
C ALA A 58 -8.39 0.20 -3.78
N VAL A 59 -7.29 0.81 -4.23
CA VAL A 59 -6.23 1.36 -3.37
C VAL A 59 -6.25 2.87 -3.53
N VAL A 60 -6.56 3.58 -2.45
CA VAL A 60 -6.90 5.01 -2.51
C VAL A 60 -5.81 5.84 -1.83
N SER A 61 -5.12 6.69 -2.59
CA SER A 61 -4.03 7.52 -2.06
C SER A 61 -4.56 8.72 -1.26
N GLY A 62 -3.66 9.47 -0.60
CA GLY A 62 -3.96 10.77 0.01
C GLY A 62 -3.89 11.94 -0.97
N SER A 63 -3.65 11.66 -2.26
CA SER A 63 -3.30 12.69 -3.24
C SER A 63 -4.45 13.64 -3.52
N PRO A 64 -4.19 14.95 -3.57
CA PRO A 64 -5.20 15.96 -3.87
C PRO A 64 -5.74 15.88 -5.31
N VAL A 65 -5.10 15.11 -6.20
CA VAL A 65 -5.62 14.85 -7.56
C VAL A 65 -6.95 14.10 -7.56
N LEU A 66 -7.38 13.55 -6.42
CA LEU A 66 -8.67 12.90 -6.25
C LEU A 66 -9.81 13.90 -5.99
N LEU A 67 -9.52 15.14 -5.63
CA LEU A 67 -10.57 16.16 -5.41
C LEU A 67 -11.33 16.46 -6.69
N ASN A 68 -12.66 16.48 -6.59
CA ASN A 68 -13.61 16.63 -7.69
C ASN A 68 -13.48 15.56 -8.80
N ALA A 69 -12.83 14.43 -8.51
CA ALA A 69 -12.67 13.34 -9.47
C ALA A 69 -13.90 12.41 -9.53
N SER A 70 -14.79 12.47 -8.54
CA SER A 70 -16.05 11.72 -8.48
C SER A 70 -15.89 10.19 -8.56
N HIS A 71 -14.79 9.64 -8.03
CA HIS A 71 -14.51 8.20 -8.05
C HIS A 71 -15.19 7.40 -6.94
N GLY A 72 -15.94 8.05 -6.04
CA GLY A 72 -16.39 7.43 -4.80
C GLY A 72 -17.24 6.16 -5.01
N ARG A 73 -18.13 6.18 -6.01
CA ARG A 73 -18.97 5.02 -6.34
C ARG A 73 -18.17 3.85 -6.89
N GLU A 74 -17.20 4.13 -7.77
CA GLU A 74 -16.32 3.13 -8.36
C GLU A 74 -15.42 2.50 -7.29
N ILE A 75 -14.89 3.30 -6.37
CA ILE A 75 -14.10 2.83 -5.23
C ILE A 75 -14.93 1.88 -4.36
N ASP A 76 -16.15 2.29 -3.98
CA ASP A 76 -17.01 1.53 -3.10
C ASP A 76 -17.60 0.25 -3.75
N ALA A 77 -17.54 0.14 -5.07
CA ALA A 77 -17.92 -1.07 -5.80
C ALA A 77 -16.86 -2.19 -5.70
N ALA A 78 -15.64 -1.89 -5.28
CA ALA A 78 -14.59 -2.90 -5.15
C ALA A 78 -14.90 -3.91 -4.03
N ASP A 79 -14.38 -5.14 -4.16
CA ASP A 79 -14.48 -6.13 -3.10
C ASP A 79 -13.72 -5.71 -1.84
N THR A 80 -12.62 -4.98 -2.02
CA THR A 80 -11.73 -4.51 -0.95
C THR A 80 -11.32 -3.08 -1.21
N VAL A 81 -11.51 -2.22 -0.22
CA VAL A 81 -11.00 -0.85 -0.25
C VAL A 81 -9.83 -0.76 0.73
N ILE A 82 -8.65 -0.38 0.21
CA ILE A 82 -7.40 -0.23 0.93
C ILE A 82 -7.08 1.27 1.08
N ARG A 83 -7.00 1.74 2.31
CA ARG A 83 -6.70 3.14 2.69
C ARG A 83 -5.43 3.21 3.54
N PHE A 84 -4.96 4.42 3.83
CA PHE A 84 -3.66 4.64 4.46
C PHE A 84 -3.72 5.60 5.65
N ASN A 85 -2.93 5.30 6.67
CA ASN A 85 -2.66 6.18 7.81
C ASN A 85 -3.93 6.78 8.40
N LEU A 86 -4.06 8.11 8.42
CA LEU A 86 -5.23 8.84 8.93
C LEU A 86 -6.03 9.53 7.81
N HIS A 87 -5.92 9.05 6.56
CA HIS A 87 -6.69 9.62 5.45
C HIS A 87 -8.20 9.45 5.71
N PRO A 88 -8.97 10.55 5.83
CA PRO A 88 -10.40 10.51 6.15
C PRO A 88 -11.25 10.24 4.91
N THR A 89 -12.46 9.73 5.11
CA THR A 89 -13.50 9.67 4.07
C THR A 89 -14.55 10.76 4.25
N GLU A 90 -14.79 11.16 5.50
CA GLU A 90 -15.81 12.14 5.87
C GLU A 90 -15.55 13.48 5.16
N GLY A 91 -16.55 13.97 4.43
CA GLY A 91 -16.49 15.20 3.64
C GLY A 91 -15.86 15.05 2.25
N PHE A 92 -15.41 13.85 1.88
CA PHE A 92 -14.77 13.54 0.58
C PHE A 92 -15.42 12.34 -0.13
N GLU A 93 -16.56 11.86 0.35
CA GLU A 93 -17.21 10.61 -0.04
C GLU A 93 -17.47 10.52 -1.55
N ALA A 94 -17.87 11.64 -2.16
CA ALA A 94 -18.11 11.71 -3.61
C ALA A 94 -16.86 11.37 -4.42
N ASP A 95 -15.68 11.74 -3.91
CA ASP A 95 -14.40 11.61 -4.59
C ASP A 95 -13.64 10.35 -4.20
N VAL A 96 -13.66 9.98 -2.92
CA VAL A 96 -12.82 8.90 -2.37
C VAL A 96 -13.61 7.73 -1.79
N GLY A 97 -14.95 7.77 -1.84
CA GLY A 97 -15.84 6.73 -1.31
C GLY A 97 -15.89 6.69 0.21
N GLU A 98 -16.81 5.89 0.74
CA GLU A 98 -17.08 5.74 2.18
C GLU A 98 -16.49 4.45 2.75
N ARG A 99 -16.33 3.41 1.93
CA ARG A 99 -15.97 2.08 2.43
C ARG A 99 -14.49 1.99 2.80
N GLU A 100 -14.21 1.17 3.81
CA GLU A 100 -12.88 0.71 4.14
C GLU A 100 -12.93 -0.78 4.47
N SER A 101 -11.95 -1.54 4.00
CA SER A 101 -11.77 -2.95 4.35
C SER A 101 -10.43 -3.19 5.03
N VAL A 102 -9.39 -2.51 4.52
CA VAL A 102 -8.03 -2.59 5.01
C VAL A 102 -7.47 -1.18 5.16
N ARG A 103 -6.76 -0.92 6.26
CA ARG A 103 -5.98 0.30 6.45
C ARG A 103 -4.52 -0.04 6.69
N VAL A 104 -3.65 0.46 5.82
CA VAL A 104 -2.19 0.31 5.96
C VAL A 104 -1.66 1.49 6.76
N VAL A 105 -0.97 1.22 7.85
CA VAL A 105 -0.47 2.27 8.75
C VAL A 105 1.02 2.14 9.00
N ASN A 106 1.67 3.29 9.13
CA ASN A 106 3.05 3.36 9.59
C ASN A 106 3.16 3.38 11.12
N GLU A 107 4.38 3.20 11.61
CA GLU A 107 4.69 3.14 13.04
C GLU A 107 4.43 4.45 13.80
N LYS A 108 4.34 5.59 13.11
CA LYS A 108 3.99 6.88 13.75
C LYS A 108 2.54 6.85 14.19
N VAL A 109 1.64 6.42 13.30
CA VAL A 109 0.21 6.26 13.59
C VAL A 109 -0.02 5.22 14.69
N MET A 110 0.73 4.12 14.67
CA MET A 110 0.66 3.10 15.72
C MET A 110 1.01 3.67 17.10
N ARG A 111 2.05 4.51 17.20
CA ARG A 111 2.45 5.17 18.45
C ARG A 111 1.39 6.16 18.94
N TRP A 112 0.78 6.94 18.03
CA TRP A 112 -0.33 7.83 18.39
C TRP A 112 -1.47 7.06 19.05
N TRP A 113 -1.93 5.96 18.44
CA TRP A 113 -3.01 5.16 19.02
C TRP A 113 -2.63 4.49 20.35
N LEU A 114 -1.38 4.05 20.52
CA LEU A 114 -0.90 3.55 21.80
C LEU A 114 -0.93 4.61 22.91
N ASN A 115 -0.80 5.89 22.55
CA ASN A 115 -0.86 7.03 23.46
C ASN A 115 -2.26 7.67 23.55
N ASP A 116 -3.31 7.05 22.98
CA ASP A 116 -4.69 7.57 22.94
C ASP A 116 -4.84 8.86 22.12
N GLU A 117 -3.92 9.11 21.20
CA GLU A 117 -3.94 10.24 20.27
C GLU A 117 -4.56 9.81 18.92
N HIS A 118 -5.28 10.72 18.26
CA HIS A 118 -5.84 10.51 16.92
C HIS A 118 -6.72 9.25 16.76
N LEU A 119 -7.42 8.85 17.83
CA LEU A 119 -8.33 7.69 17.82
C LEU A 119 -9.56 7.88 16.92
N ASN A 120 -9.89 9.12 16.53
CA ASN A 120 -10.96 9.40 15.56
C ASN A 120 -10.67 8.82 14.16
N GLY A 121 -9.40 8.52 13.84
CA GLY A 121 -9.01 7.80 12.63
C GLY A 121 -8.83 6.29 12.82
N PHE A 122 -9.25 5.74 13.97
CA PHE A 122 -9.21 4.30 14.26
C PHE A 122 -10.60 3.68 14.13
N TYR A 123 -10.71 2.68 13.26
CA TYR A 123 -11.94 1.97 12.91
C TYR A 123 -11.80 0.50 13.33
N PRO A 124 -12.34 0.10 14.50
CA PRO A 124 -12.09 -1.23 15.07
C PRO A 124 -12.44 -2.42 14.18
N GLU A 125 -13.42 -2.23 13.28
CA GLU A 125 -13.92 -3.24 12.34
C GLU A 125 -12.99 -3.45 11.13
N SER A 126 -12.14 -2.47 10.84
CA SER A 126 -11.17 -2.53 9.75
C SER A 126 -10.07 -3.57 10.04
N THR A 127 -9.50 -4.11 8.97
CA THR A 127 -8.26 -4.88 9.07
C THR A 127 -7.07 -3.95 8.91
N TYR A 128 -6.07 -4.07 9.78
CA TYR A 128 -4.89 -3.21 9.77
C TYR A 128 -3.66 -3.95 9.28
N TRP A 129 -2.99 -3.35 8.30
CA TRP A 129 -1.67 -3.78 7.83
C TRP A 129 -0.61 -2.82 8.38
N LEU A 130 0.23 -3.32 9.26
CA LEU A 130 1.25 -2.55 9.95
C LEU A 130 2.54 -2.54 9.13
N SER A 131 3.09 -1.37 8.87
CA SER A 131 4.31 -1.16 8.08
C SER A 131 5.32 -0.26 8.81
N CYS A 132 6.60 -0.45 8.54
CA CYS A 132 7.71 0.26 9.17
C CYS A 132 8.34 1.23 8.16
N THR A 133 7.54 2.17 7.65
CA THR A 133 7.92 3.01 6.50
C THR A 133 8.76 4.21 6.90
N LEU A 134 8.69 4.70 8.15
CA LEU A 134 9.53 5.81 8.64
C LEU A 134 10.65 5.33 9.57
N CYS A 135 10.86 4.01 9.70
CA CYS A 135 11.76 3.42 10.68
C CYS A 135 13.25 3.73 10.45
N GLY A 136 13.61 4.26 9.27
CA GLY A 136 14.94 4.82 8.96
C GLY A 136 15.00 6.36 8.97
N ALA A 137 13.86 7.04 9.04
CA ALA A 137 13.78 8.51 8.91
C ALA A 137 14.16 9.20 10.23
N GLY A 138 15.22 10.00 10.19
CA GLY A 138 15.89 10.62 11.34
C GLY A 138 15.13 11.69 12.12
N SER A 139 13.90 11.44 12.57
CA SER A 139 13.21 12.30 13.55
C SER A 139 12.54 11.56 14.72
N LEU A 140 12.40 10.23 14.73
CA LEU A 140 11.65 9.50 15.80
C LEU A 140 12.23 8.12 16.22
N HIS A 141 13.56 8.00 16.26
CA HIS A 141 14.33 6.78 16.51
C HIS A 141 14.31 5.78 15.36
N SER A 142 15.50 5.47 14.85
CA SER A 142 15.69 4.31 13.97
C SER A 142 15.14 3.07 14.66
N MET A 143 14.20 2.38 14.03
CA MET A 143 13.55 1.19 14.58
C MET A 143 13.97 -0.03 13.78
N ASP A 144 14.50 -1.03 14.49
CA ASP A 144 14.79 -2.33 13.91
C ASP A 144 13.53 -3.22 13.87
N GLN A 145 13.62 -4.35 13.17
CA GLN A 145 12.52 -5.30 13.03
C GLN A 145 11.99 -5.77 14.40
N ALA A 146 12.88 -6.00 15.37
CA ALA A 146 12.49 -6.44 16.71
C ALA A 146 11.69 -5.38 17.46
N GLY A 147 12.07 -4.10 17.33
CA GLY A 147 11.33 -2.95 17.82
C GLY A 147 9.96 -2.82 17.20
N PHE A 148 9.85 -2.99 15.88
CA PHE A 148 8.57 -2.93 15.19
C PHE A 148 7.63 -4.07 15.60
N SER A 149 8.15 -5.30 15.72
CA SER A 149 7.35 -6.42 16.22
C SER A 149 6.92 -6.24 17.68
N ARG A 150 7.68 -5.52 18.53
CA ARG A 150 7.22 -5.13 19.87
C ARG A 150 6.05 -4.15 19.79
N LEU A 151 6.19 -3.08 19.02
CA LEU A 151 5.15 -2.07 18.81
C LEU A 151 3.84 -2.70 18.30
N ALA A 152 3.93 -3.62 17.34
CA ALA A 152 2.78 -4.35 16.81
C ALA A 152 2.07 -5.21 17.88
N ARG A 153 2.83 -5.85 18.79
CA ARG A 153 2.26 -6.62 19.90
C ARG A 153 1.57 -5.73 20.92
N ASP A 154 2.18 -4.60 21.27
CA ASP A 154 1.59 -3.65 22.22
C ASP A 154 0.25 -3.11 21.67
N LEU A 155 0.20 -2.80 20.38
CA LEU A 155 -1.03 -2.34 19.71
C LEU A 155 -2.11 -3.43 19.72
N THR A 156 -1.73 -4.67 19.43
CA THR A 156 -2.65 -5.83 19.46
C THR A 156 -3.18 -6.09 20.87
N ALA A 157 -2.35 -5.89 21.91
CA ALA A 157 -2.77 -6.01 23.30
C ALA A 157 -3.74 -4.89 23.71
N LYS A 158 -3.53 -3.67 23.22
CA LYS A 158 -4.42 -2.53 23.49
C LYS A 158 -5.79 -2.67 22.81
N PHE A 159 -5.83 -3.20 21.59
CA PHE A 159 -7.06 -3.33 20.80
C PHE A 159 -7.35 -4.80 20.41
N PRO A 160 -7.72 -5.66 21.38
CA PRO A 160 -7.83 -7.11 21.17
C PRO A 160 -8.94 -7.54 20.21
N GLY A 161 -9.93 -6.67 19.93
CA GLY A 161 -11.00 -6.92 18.96
C GLY A 161 -10.61 -6.63 17.51
N THR A 162 -9.50 -5.92 17.30
CA THR A 162 -9.08 -5.44 15.98
C THR A 162 -8.07 -6.40 15.34
N ARG A 163 -8.16 -6.57 14.03
CA ARG A 163 -7.28 -7.48 13.28
C ARG A 163 -6.04 -6.73 12.79
N PHE A 164 -4.89 -6.97 13.42
CA PHE A 164 -3.60 -6.43 12.98
C PHE A 164 -2.73 -7.48 12.28
N PHE A 165 -2.04 -7.07 11.21
CA PHE A 165 -1.07 -7.88 10.48
C PHE A 165 0.24 -7.13 10.33
N ASN A 166 1.32 -7.71 10.83
CA ASN A 166 2.66 -7.15 10.69
C ASN A 166 3.22 -7.46 9.29
N LEU A 167 3.26 -6.46 8.40
CA LEU A 167 3.81 -6.65 7.05
C LEU A 167 5.34 -6.77 7.04
N GLU A 168 6.06 -6.24 8.02
CA GLU A 168 7.52 -6.36 8.08
C GLU A 168 7.98 -7.81 8.18
N GLU A 169 7.23 -8.65 8.90
CA GLU A 169 7.51 -10.09 9.04
C GLU A 169 7.36 -10.85 7.72
N THR A 170 6.65 -10.29 6.73
CA THR A 170 6.51 -10.87 5.39
C THR A 170 7.70 -10.55 4.47
N GLY A 171 8.50 -9.52 4.81
CA GLY A 171 9.56 -9.00 3.96
C GLY A 171 9.06 -8.30 2.69
N VAL A 172 7.78 -7.88 2.64
CA VAL A 172 7.22 -7.20 1.46
C VAL A 172 7.99 -5.92 1.13
N GLN A 173 8.32 -5.11 2.14
CA GLN A 173 9.03 -3.85 1.96
C GLN A 173 10.46 -4.06 1.46
N SER A 174 11.23 -4.96 2.07
CA SER A 174 12.61 -5.22 1.64
C SER A 174 12.68 -5.75 0.21
N LYS A 175 11.84 -6.73 -0.13
CA LYS A 175 11.77 -7.26 -1.50
C LYS A 175 11.35 -6.20 -2.51
N ALA A 176 10.44 -5.31 -2.11
CA ALA A 176 9.96 -4.24 -2.98
C ALA A 176 11.07 -3.22 -3.27
N VAL A 177 11.89 -2.91 -2.27
CA VAL A 177 13.11 -2.10 -2.45
C VAL A 177 14.07 -2.79 -3.43
N ASP A 178 14.36 -4.07 -3.24
CA ASP A 178 15.23 -4.83 -4.15
C ASP A 178 14.71 -4.82 -5.59
N LEU A 179 13.39 -4.96 -5.76
CA LEU A 179 12.74 -4.88 -7.07
C LEU A 179 12.95 -3.51 -7.70
N LEU A 180 12.69 -2.42 -6.98
CA LEU A 180 12.86 -1.07 -7.52
C LEU A 180 14.33 -0.78 -7.84
N HIS A 181 15.29 -1.20 -7.01
CA HIS A 181 16.71 -1.09 -7.35
C HIS A 181 17.06 -1.84 -8.64
N SER A 182 16.43 -2.99 -8.91
CA SER A 182 16.66 -3.73 -10.16
C SER A 182 16.13 -3.01 -11.41
N PHE A 183 15.18 -2.08 -11.26
CA PHE A 183 14.62 -1.28 -12.37
C PHE A 183 15.30 0.07 -12.54
N TYR A 184 15.65 0.73 -11.44
CA TYR A 184 16.08 2.13 -11.42
C TYR A 184 17.56 2.32 -11.02
N GLY A 185 18.26 1.24 -10.68
CA GLY A 185 19.57 1.29 -10.06
C GLY A 185 19.47 1.66 -8.58
N ASP A 186 20.61 1.67 -7.89
CA ASP A 186 20.66 2.02 -6.47
C ASP A 186 20.31 3.50 -6.25
N PHE A 187 19.34 3.75 -5.38
CA PHE A 187 18.98 5.10 -4.97
C PHE A 187 18.98 5.22 -3.45
N LYS A 188 19.30 6.42 -2.96
CA LYS A 188 19.37 6.67 -1.52
C LYS A 188 17.99 6.98 -0.98
N MET A 189 17.61 6.30 0.09
CA MET A 189 16.39 6.57 0.82
C MET A 189 16.74 6.82 2.30
N ARG A 190 16.16 7.86 2.89
CA ARG A 190 16.27 8.11 4.34
C ARG A 190 15.20 7.32 5.08
N ALA A 191 13.93 7.42 4.64
CA ALA A 191 12.86 6.53 5.06
C ALA A 191 12.81 5.27 4.17
N GLY A 192 11.98 4.28 4.53
CA GLY A 192 11.65 3.16 3.64
C GLY A 192 10.77 3.59 2.46
N LEU A 193 10.16 2.64 1.76
CA LEU A 193 9.15 2.96 0.73
C LEU A 193 7.98 3.74 1.36
N THR A 194 7.18 4.43 0.56
CA THR A 194 5.95 5.03 1.10
C THR A 194 5.01 3.96 1.66
N THR A 195 4.19 4.31 2.66
CA THR A 195 3.12 3.43 3.16
C THR A 195 2.21 2.97 2.02
N GLY A 196 1.97 3.87 1.05
CA GLY A 196 1.29 3.60 -0.21
C GLY A 196 1.88 2.44 -0.99
N ALA A 197 3.18 2.52 -1.31
CA ALA A 197 3.88 1.49 -2.04
C ALA A 197 3.88 0.14 -1.33
N VAL A 198 4.11 0.13 0.00
CA VAL A 198 4.04 -1.10 0.80
C VAL A 198 2.65 -1.74 0.70
N GLY A 199 1.58 -0.94 0.79
CA GLY A 199 0.21 -1.42 0.63
C GLY A 199 -0.09 -1.96 -0.76
N ILE A 200 0.38 -1.29 -1.82
CA ILE A 200 0.21 -1.77 -3.20
C ILE A 200 0.92 -3.10 -3.39
N PHE A 201 2.19 -3.21 -2.98
CA PHE A 201 2.94 -4.47 -3.08
C PHE A 201 2.29 -5.61 -2.28
N ALA A 202 1.68 -5.31 -1.13
CA ALA A 202 0.92 -6.28 -0.34
C ALA A 202 -0.43 -6.67 -1.00
N ALA A 203 -1.05 -5.78 -1.77
CA ALA A 203 -2.31 -6.03 -2.47
C ALA A 203 -2.13 -6.93 -3.71
N LEU A 204 -1.05 -6.78 -4.47
CA LEU A 204 -0.78 -7.53 -5.69
C LEU A 204 -0.93 -9.07 -5.56
N PRO A 205 -0.37 -9.74 -4.53
CA PRO A 205 -0.53 -11.19 -4.38
C PRO A 205 -1.92 -11.64 -3.93
N VAL A 206 -2.76 -10.75 -3.39
CA VAL A 206 -4.06 -11.11 -2.77
C VAL A 206 -5.29 -10.67 -3.58
N CYS A 207 -5.10 -9.82 -4.60
CA CYS A 207 -6.13 -9.34 -5.50
C CYS A 207 -5.92 -9.91 -6.91
N SER A 208 -6.97 -9.98 -7.73
CA SER A 208 -6.87 -10.28 -9.17
C SER A 208 -6.68 -9.00 -9.98
N GLU A 209 -7.28 -7.91 -9.54
CA GLU A 209 -7.16 -6.58 -10.14
C GLU A 209 -6.98 -5.55 -9.03
N VAL A 210 -5.99 -4.68 -9.19
CA VAL A 210 -5.65 -3.63 -8.24
C VAL A 210 -5.80 -2.28 -8.96
N PHE A 211 -6.87 -1.56 -8.64
CA PHE A 211 -7.13 -0.21 -9.13
C PHE A 211 -6.50 0.79 -8.18
N LEU A 212 -5.54 1.55 -8.68
CA LEU A 212 -4.80 2.57 -7.96
C LEU A 212 -5.41 3.95 -8.27
N TYR A 213 -5.96 4.60 -7.25
CA TYR A 213 -6.52 5.94 -7.34
C TYR A 213 -5.50 6.95 -6.81
N GLY A 214 -4.94 7.79 -7.68
CA GLY A 214 -4.05 8.89 -7.33
C GLY A 214 -2.62 8.48 -6.93
N PHE A 215 -2.10 7.36 -7.47
CA PHE A 215 -0.73 6.86 -7.19
C PHE A 215 0.23 6.98 -8.36
N SER A 216 -0.23 6.83 -9.59
CA SER A 216 0.64 6.78 -10.76
C SER A 216 1.08 8.18 -11.17
N ALA A 217 2.29 8.28 -11.72
CA ALA A 217 2.71 9.52 -12.37
C ALA A 217 1.67 9.91 -13.43
N SER A 218 1.14 11.13 -13.31
CA SER A 218 0.05 11.64 -14.15
C SER A 218 0.37 13.06 -14.59
N THR A 219 0.04 13.38 -15.84
CA THR A 219 0.19 14.73 -16.36
C THR A 219 -0.98 15.65 -16.02
N SER A 220 -2.09 15.13 -15.45
CA SER A 220 -3.16 15.98 -14.92
C SER A 220 -2.67 16.71 -13.67
N ARG A 221 -2.08 17.88 -13.91
CA ARG A 221 -1.85 18.86 -12.86
C ARG A 221 -3.18 19.50 -12.52
N ASN A 222 -3.97 18.84 -11.67
CA ASN A 222 -4.63 19.65 -10.65
C ASN A 222 -3.51 20.07 -9.71
N ALA A 223 -2.90 21.23 -10.00
CA ALA A 223 -2.01 21.90 -9.07
C ALA A 223 -2.88 22.32 -7.89
N SER A 224 -3.13 21.38 -6.98
CA SER A 224 -3.73 21.72 -5.71
C SER A 224 -2.71 22.52 -4.94
N ASP A 225 -3.20 23.58 -4.30
CA ASP A 225 -2.39 24.32 -3.33
C ASP A 225 -2.04 23.47 -2.11
N TYR A 226 -2.49 22.21 -1.99
CA TYR A 226 -2.32 21.35 -0.81
C TYR A 226 -1.48 20.10 -1.09
N THR A 227 -0.96 19.51 -0.01
CA THR A 227 -0.14 18.29 -0.03
C THR A 227 -0.97 17.00 -0.05
N GLU A 228 -2.14 17.03 0.57
CA GLU A 228 -3.11 15.92 0.65
C GLU A 228 -4.53 16.47 0.46
N TYR A 229 -5.48 15.66 -0.02
CA TYR A 229 -6.85 16.13 -0.31
C TYR A 229 -7.61 16.67 0.92
N PHE A 230 -7.19 16.27 2.12
CA PHE A 230 -7.79 16.64 3.41
C PHE A 230 -6.96 17.65 4.18
N SER A 231 -5.82 18.09 3.63
CA SER A 231 -4.92 19.03 4.28
C SER A 231 -5.31 20.46 3.95
N THR A 232 -5.19 21.35 4.94
CA THR A 232 -5.22 22.81 4.75
C THR A 232 -3.82 23.40 4.59
N LEU A 233 -2.77 22.56 4.63
CA LEU A 233 -1.38 23.01 4.52
C LEU A 233 -0.96 23.20 3.06
N PRO A 234 -0.41 24.37 2.70
CA PRO A 234 0.03 24.61 1.34
C PRO A 234 1.14 23.65 0.88
N ALA A 235 1.10 23.23 -0.38
CA ALA A 235 2.18 22.57 -1.09
C ALA A 235 3.43 23.47 -1.07
N GLY A 236 4.46 23.07 -0.32
CA GLY A 236 5.72 23.83 -0.18
C GLY A 236 5.95 24.50 1.19
N GLY A 237 5.10 24.28 2.20
CA GLY A 237 5.38 24.67 3.58
C GLY A 237 6.48 23.82 4.24
N ARG A 238 7.23 24.36 5.22
CA ARG A 238 8.30 23.62 5.94
C ARG A 238 7.81 22.36 6.67
N ASP A 239 6.53 22.31 7.01
CA ASP A 239 5.83 21.17 7.62
C ASP A 239 4.87 20.46 6.64
N GLY A 240 4.76 20.99 5.41
CA GLY A 240 3.86 20.51 4.37
C GLY A 240 4.52 19.44 3.52
N GLY A 241 4.38 18.19 3.96
CA GLY A 241 4.11 17.04 3.09
C GLY A 241 4.93 16.91 1.80
N ASP A 242 6.23 17.17 1.83
CA ASP A 242 7.05 16.76 0.70
C ASP A 242 7.37 15.27 0.87
N HIS A 243 6.54 14.41 0.27
CA HIS A 243 6.81 12.97 0.20
C HIS A 243 8.23 12.70 -0.34
N LEU A 244 8.81 13.63 -1.13
CA LEU A 244 10.19 13.58 -1.62
C LEU A 244 11.24 13.79 -0.51
N VAL A 245 10.92 14.56 0.55
CA VAL A 245 11.85 14.86 1.66
C VAL A 245 12.07 13.65 2.56
N HIS A 246 11.03 12.84 2.76
CA HIS A 246 11.10 11.64 3.60
C HIS A 246 11.37 10.37 2.79
N HIS A 247 10.64 10.17 1.69
CA HIS A 247 10.71 8.98 0.85
C HIS A 247 11.42 9.30 -0.48
N GLY A 248 12.75 9.14 -0.49
CA GLY A 248 13.56 9.30 -1.71
C GLY A 248 13.17 8.36 -2.86
N SER A 249 12.31 7.37 -2.59
CA SER A 249 11.73 6.43 -3.55
C SER A 249 10.51 6.96 -4.32
N PHE A 250 9.85 8.04 -3.88
CA PHE A 250 8.51 8.41 -4.35
C PHE A 250 8.39 8.53 -5.89
N LEU A 251 9.36 9.18 -6.55
CA LEU A 251 9.34 9.31 -8.01
C LEU A 251 9.52 7.96 -8.72
N PHE A 252 10.35 7.07 -8.17
CA PHE A 252 10.52 5.71 -8.71
C PHE A 252 9.26 4.87 -8.51
N GLU A 253 8.61 4.97 -7.35
CA GLU A 253 7.35 4.29 -7.07
C GLU A 253 6.25 4.70 -8.06
N THR A 254 6.03 6.00 -8.22
CA THR A 254 4.95 6.53 -9.09
C THR A 254 5.18 6.23 -10.58
N ASP A 255 6.43 6.24 -11.05
CA ASP A 255 6.78 5.78 -12.40
C ASP A 255 6.60 4.26 -12.55
N PHE A 256 6.98 3.48 -11.52
CA PHE A 256 6.83 2.02 -11.53
C PHE A 256 5.36 1.60 -11.68
N TRP A 257 4.44 2.24 -10.95
CA TRP A 257 3.00 1.98 -11.08
C TRP A 257 2.47 2.30 -12.47
N ARG A 258 2.91 3.42 -13.05
CA ARG A 258 2.52 3.80 -14.42
C ARG A 258 2.98 2.76 -15.45
N ARG A 259 4.20 2.23 -15.32
CA ARG A 259 4.75 1.21 -16.22
C ARG A 259 4.09 -0.15 -16.06
N LEU A 260 3.69 -0.50 -14.83
CA LEU A 260 3.10 -1.80 -14.52
C LEU A 260 1.61 -1.87 -14.86
N ALA A 261 0.94 -0.73 -14.92
CA ALA A 261 -0.48 -0.65 -15.27
C ALA A 261 -0.73 -1.10 -16.72
N VAL A 262 -1.83 -1.82 -16.94
CA VAL A 262 -2.31 -2.10 -18.31
C VAL A 262 -3.30 -1.04 -18.80
N THR A 263 -3.73 -0.13 -17.91
CA THR A 263 -4.50 1.06 -18.28
C THR A 263 -3.67 1.93 -19.23
N PRO A 264 -4.21 2.36 -20.38
CA PRO A 264 -3.50 3.27 -21.26
C PRO A 264 -3.05 4.54 -20.54
N HIS A 265 -1.80 4.96 -20.79
CA HIS A 265 -1.20 6.15 -20.15
C HIS A 265 -2.07 7.41 -20.25
N GLN A 266 -2.73 7.62 -21.39
CA GLN A 266 -3.68 8.72 -21.62
C GLN A 266 -4.93 8.66 -20.72
N ASP A 267 -5.38 7.45 -20.38
CA ASP A 267 -6.50 7.26 -19.45
C ASP A 267 -6.04 7.46 -18.01
N ILE A 268 -4.82 7.03 -17.65
CA ILE A 268 -4.20 7.36 -16.36
C ILE A 268 -4.11 8.88 -16.21
N ASP A 269 -3.64 9.59 -17.24
CA ASP A 269 -3.51 11.05 -17.21
C ASP A 269 -4.87 11.75 -17.05
N ARG A 270 -5.92 11.23 -17.69
CA ARG A 270 -7.28 11.79 -17.61
C ARG A 270 -7.98 11.50 -16.28
N THR A 271 -7.79 10.31 -15.73
CA THR A 271 -8.62 9.81 -14.61
C THR A 271 -7.88 9.75 -13.28
N ASN A 272 -6.55 9.78 -13.30
CA ASN A 272 -5.69 9.44 -12.16
C ASN A 272 -5.91 8.02 -11.63
N VAL A 273 -6.46 7.12 -12.45
CA VAL A 273 -6.68 5.72 -12.12
C VAL A 273 -5.79 4.83 -12.96
N ALA A 274 -5.08 3.91 -12.31
CA ALA A 274 -4.26 2.90 -12.98
C ALA A 274 -4.64 1.50 -12.48
N MET A 275 -4.94 0.58 -13.39
CA MET A 275 -5.25 -0.80 -13.05
C MET A 275 -4.04 -1.69 -13.32
N ILE A 276 -3.59 -2.36 -12.25
CA ILE A 276 -2.51 -3.34 -12.28
C ILE A 276 -3.14 -4.72 -12.01
N PRO A 277 -2.94 -5.70 -12.90
CA PRO A 277 -3.39 -7.05 -12.62
C PRO A 277 -2.60 -7.64 -11.45
N GLY A 278 -3.31 -8.23 -10.52
CA GLY A 278 -2.72 -8.92 -9.39
C GLY A 278 -2.08 -10.24 -9.81
N THR A 279 -1.18 -10.75 -8.98
CA THR A 279 -0.40 -11.95 -9.25
C THR A 279 -1.03 -13.21 -8.67
N SER A 280 -2.20 -13.10 -8.06
CA SER A 280 -3.04 -14.26 -7.69
C SER A 280 -3.36 -15.14 -8.90
N MET A 281 -3.36 -14.59 -10.12
CA MET A 281 -3.56 -15.30 -11.38
C MET A 281 -2.26 -15.88 -11.99
N CYS A 282 -1.09 -15.56 -11.43
CA CYS A 282 0.18 -16.12 -11.87
C CYS A 282 0.33 -17.54 -11.29
N LYS A 283 -0.22 -18.55 -11.98
CA LYS A 283 0.14 -19.93 -11.72
C LYS A 283 1.67 -20.06 -11.85
N VAL A 284 2.33 -20.37 -10.74
CA VAL A 284 3.73 -20.84 -10.75
C VAL A 284 3.71 -22.14 -11.55
N MET A 285 4.17 -22.08 -12.80
CA MET A 285 4.46 -23.27 -13.60
C MET A 285 5.87 -23.74 -13.27
#